data_AF-B7PHJ0-F1
#
_entry.id   AF-B7PHJ0-F1
#
_cell.length_a   1.000
_cell.length_b   1.000
_cell.length_c   1.000
_cell.angle_alpha   90.00
_cell.angle_beta   90.00
_cell.angle_gamma   90.00
#
_symmetry.space_group_name_H-M   'P 1'
#
loop_
_entity.id
_entity.type
_entity.pdbx_description
1 polymer ?
#
loop_
_entity_poly.entity_id
_entity_poly.type
_entity_poly.pdbx_seq_one_letter_code
_entity_poly.pdbx_strand_id
1 'polypeptide(L)' 'NEDLRKRWLVAIKRDLPFNIRTAKVCSMHFREGEFFQNIVSGRRMLQDNAVPSVFAFKK' A
#
# COMPACT_ATOMS: atom_id res chain seq x y z
N ASN A 1 11.40 7.22 0.12
CA ASN A 1 11.08 7.24 -1.32
C ASN A 1 9.89 8.16 -1.55
N GLU A 2 10.11 9.41 -1.98
CA GLU A 2 9.03 10.41 -2.12
C GLU A 2 8.06 10.10 -3.27
N ASP A 3 8.56 9.52 -4.36
CA ASP A 3 7.75 9.16 -5.52
C ASP A 3 6.77 8.03 -5.22
N LEU A 4 7.20 7.01 -4.46
CA LEU A 4 6.32 5.93 -4.01
C LEU A 4 5.18 6.48 -3.15
N ARG A 5 5.48 7.42 -2.25
CA ARG A 5 4.48 8.06 -1.39
C ARG A 5 3.45 8.82 -2.23
N LYS A 6 3.86 9.53 -3.28
CA LYS A 6 2.92 10.20 -4.21
C LYS A 6 2.01 9.18 -4.90
N ARG A 7 2.56 8.07 -5.39
CA ARG A 7 1.78 6.98 -6.02
C ARG A 7 0.75 6.38 -5.05
N TRP A 8 1.12 6.18 -3.79
CA TRP A 8 0.20 5.69 -2.77
C TRP A 8 -0.95 6.66 -2.51
N LEU A 9 -0.67 7.97 -2.40
CA LEU A 9 -1.72 8.98 -2.21
C LEU A 9 -2.69 9.02 -3.39
N VAL A 10 -2.17 8.94 -4.62
CA VAL A 10 -2.99 8.88 -5.85
C VAL A 10 -3.82 7.60 -5.90
N ALA A 11 -3.26 6.46 -5.48
CA ALA A 11 -3.96 5.18 -5.56
C ALA A 11 -5.04 5.02 -4.47
N ILE A 12 -4.79 5.55 -3.27
CA ILE A 12 -5.73 5.51 -2.14
C ILE A 12 -6.93 6.45 -2.39
N LYS A 13 -6.76 7.52 -3.19
CA LYS A 13 -7.83 8.49 -3.56
C LYS A 13 -8.69 8.92 -2.37
N ARG A 14 -8.07 9.18 -1.22
CA ARG A 14 -8.79 9.56 -0.01
C ARG A 14 -8.74 11.07 0.19
N ASP A 15 -9.90 11.67 0.34
CA ASP A 15 -10.03 13.08 0.63
C ASP A 15 -9.48 13.42 2.02
N LEU A 16 -8.89 14.61 2.11
CA LEU A 16 -8.40 15.20 3.36
C LEU A 16 -9.58 15.67 4.23
N PRO A 17 -9.43 15.70 5.57
CA PRO A 17 -8.19 15.54 6.33
C PRO A 17 -7.96 14.13 6.88
N PHE A 18 -6.75 13.59 6.67
CA PHE A 18 -6.26 12.41 7.41
C PHE A 18 -4.76 12.53 7.67
N ASN A 19 -4.29 11.93 8.77
CA ASN A 19 -2.88 11.99 9.14
C ASN A 19 -2.09 10.87 8.45
N ILE A 20 -1.30 11.24 7.44
CA ILE A 20 -0.46 10.30 6.67
C ILE A 20 0.55 9.55 7.55
N ARG A 21 1.00 10.14 8.67
CA ARG A 21 2.00 9.51 9.55
C ARG A 21 1.43 8.35 10.36
N THR A 22 0.14 8.37 10.64
CA THR A 22 -0.55 7.34 11.44
C THR A 22 -1.47 6.47 10.60
N ALA A 23 -1.72 6.85 9.35
CA ALA A 23 -2.51 6.08 8.40
C ALA A 23 -1.88 4.70 8.16
N LYS A 24 -2.74 3.68 8.13
CA LYS A 24 -2.37 2.30 7.83
C LYS A 24 -3.19 1.81 6.65
N VAL A 25 -2.58 0.95 5.83
CA VAL A 25 -3.23 0.28 4.71
C VAL A 25 -3.18 -1.23 4.99
N CYS A 26 -4.33 -1.89 4.98
CA CYS A 26 -4.40 -3.34 5.16
C CYS A 26 -3.72 -4.08 4.00
N SER A 27 -3.13 -5.24 4.27
CA SER A 27 -2.45 -6.07 3.26
C SER A 27 -3.36 -6.48 2.09
N MET A 28 -4.69 -6.54 2.30
CA MET A 28 -5.68 -6.84 1.27
C MET A 28 -5.70 -5.83 0.10
N HIS A 29 -5.15 -4.63 0.29
CA HIS A 29 -5.06 -3.62 -0.77
C HIS A 29 -3.88 -3.85 -1.72
N PHE A 30 -3.04 -4.84 -1.44
CA PHE A 30 -1.89 -5.25 -2.24
C PHE A 30 -2.13 -6.65 -2.80
N ARG A 31 -1.57 -6.92 -3.98
CA ARG A 31 -1.64 -8.26 -4.60
C ARG A 31 -0.62 -9.18 -3.94
N GLU A 32 -0.88 -10.48 -3.89
CA GLU A 32 0.04 -11.45 -3.28
C GLU A 32 1.44 -11.44 -3.93
N GLY A 33 1.52 -11.17 -5.24
CA GLY A 33 2.79 -11.03 -5.96
C GLY A 33 3.60 -9.77 -5.62
N GLU A 34 3.02 -8.80 -4.90
CA GLU A 34 3.70 -7.58 -4.45
C GLU A 34 4.37 -7.77 -3.08
N PHE A 35 4.23 -8.94 -2.48
CA PHE A 35 4.93 -9.32 -1.25
C PHE A 35 6.20 -10.10 -1.59
N PHE A 36 7.21 -9.97 -0.74
CA PHE A 36 8.36 -10.86 -0.79
C PHE A 36 7.96 -12.27 -0.30
N GLN A 37 8.22 -13.28 -1.13
CA GLN A 37 7.82 -14.67 -0.84
C GLN A 37 8.78 -15.39 0.12
N ASN A 38 10.07 -15.02 0.14
CA ASN A 38 11.12 -15.74 0.86
C ASN A 38 11.67 -14.97 2.07
N ILE A 39 10.78 -14.53 2.97
CA ILE A 39 11.22 -13.86 4.20
C ILE A 39 11.36 -14.88 5.33
N VAL A 40 12.61 -15.08 5.76
CA VAL A 40 12.99 -16.02 6.84
C VAL A 40 12.24 -15.76 8.16
N SER A 41 11.82 -14.52 8.41
CA SER A 41 11.07 -14.15 9.62
C SER A 41 9.58 -14.55 9.62
N GLY A 42 9.05 -15.08 8.51
CA GLY A 42 7.62 -15.39 8.35
C GLY A 42 6.71 -14.16 8.24
N ARG A 43 7.27 -12.94 8.31
CA ARG A 43 6.52 -11.70 8.11
C ARG A 43 6.34 -11.42 6.62
N ARG A 44 5.10 -11.10 6.24
CA ARG A 44 4.81 -10.57 4.89
C ARG A 44 5.26 -9.12 4.82
N MET A 45 6.30 -8.85 4.02
CA MET A 45 6.71 -7.49 3.69
C MET A 45 6.40 -7.19 2.23
N LEU A 46 6.04 -5.93 1.97
CA LEU A 46 5.83 -5.40 0.64
C LEU A 46 7.17 -5.19 -0.06
N GLN A 47 7.19 -5.42 -1.36
CA GLN A 47 8.30 -5.02 -2.22
C GLN A 47 8.49 -3.50 -2.21
N ASP A 48 9.72 -3.04 -2.44
CA ASP A 48 10.07 -1.60 -2.38
C ASP A 48 9.25 -0.72 -3.34
N ASN A 49 8.70 -1.31 -4.39
CA ASN A 49 7.90 -0.63 -5.42
C ASN A 49 6.41 -0.95 -5.34
N ALA A 50 5.96 -1.68 -4.32
CA ALA A 50 4.57 -2.09 -4.19
C ALA A 50 3.65 -0.87 -3.99
N VAL A 51 2.54 -0.82 -4.73
CA VAL A 51 1.56 0.26 -4.65
C VAL A 51 0.18 -0.34 -4.42
N PRO A 52 -0.57 0.12 -3.41
CA PRO A 52 -1.90 -0.42 -3.15
C PRO A 52 -2.80 -0.13 -4.35
N SER A 53 -3.40 -1.15 -4.92
CA SER A 53 -4.20 -1.05 -6.15
C SER A 53 -5.59 -1.65 -6.02
N VAL A 54 -5.83 -2.44 -4.97
CA VAL A 54 -7.10 -3.12 -4.74
C VAL A 54 -7.95 -2.27 -3.81
N PHE A 55 -8.74 -1.36 -4.40
CA PHE A 55 -9.72 -0.56 -3.67
C PHE A 55 -11.10 -0.74 -4.31
N ALA A 56 -12.11 -0.98 -3.50
CA ALA A 56 -13.51 -1.02 -3.94
C ALA A 56 -14.06 0.41 -4.06
N PHE A 57 -13.48 1.22 -4.95
CA PHE A 57 -14.06 2.51 -5.28
C PHE A 57 -15.38 2.27 -6.00
N LYS A 58 -16.50 2.69 -5.40
CA LYS A 58 -17.78 2.74 -6.11
C LYS A 58 -17.63 3.77 -7.24
N LYS A 59 -18.05 3.38 -8.45
CA LYS A 59 -18.18 4.30 -9.58
C LYS A 59 -19.31 5.30 -9.35
#